data_AF-A0A142XD78-F1
#
_entry.id   AF-A0A142XD78-F1
#
_cell.length_a   1.000
_cell.length_b   1.000
_cell.length_c   1.000
_cell.angle_alpha   90.00
_cell.angle_beta   90.00
_cell.angle_gamma   90.00
#
_symmetry.space_group_name_H-M   'P 1'
#
loop_
_entity.id
_entity.type
_entity.pdbx_description
1 polymer ?
#
loop_
_entity_poly.entity_id
_entity_poly.type
_entity_poly.pdbx_seq_one_letter_code
_entity_poly.pdbx_strand_id
1 'polypeptide(L)'
;MFLFGCGGVLLGLFLGLLIGSAILRAATALANRIFKPTKRTDEDTFGQWDDWDSGEPGPGARKNADRTIPEPGIATGMLITFLWGVVHACCYGILGGLMALAFDDMGARNEWLAPLVLFCFSLPASYLALALLLVVTLPTTFGRAALVAFLNYAIGLGIALVIGTAVSLAWSAVGP
;
A
#
# COMPACT_ATOMS: atom_id res chain seq x y z
N MET A 1 -33.87 11.44 6.50
CA MET A 1 -32.64 11.84 5.78
C MET A 1 -31.36 11.42 6.50
N PHE A 2 -31.20 11.65 7.82
CA PHE A 2 -29.98 11.25 8.55
C PHE A 2 -29.61 9.76 8.49
N LEU A 3 -30.58 8.85 8.54
CA LEU A 3 -30.33 7.40 8.42
C LEU A 3 -29.78 6.99 7.05
N PHE A 4 -30.28 7.61 5.97
CA PHE A 4 -29.79 7.36 4.61
C PHE A 4 -28.37 7.89 4.42
N GLY A 5 -28.04 9.05 5.00
CA GLY A 5 -26.69 9.62 4.97
C GLY A 5 -25.67 8.75 5.71
N CYS A 6 -25.98 8.35 6.94
CA CYS A 6 -25.10 7.50 7.75
C CYS A 6 -24.88 6.12 7.08
N GLY A 7 -25.94 5.51 6.55
CA GLY A 7 -25.84 4.25 5.82
C GLY A 7 -24.94 4.34 4.59
N GLY A 8 -25.05 5.43 3.81
CA GLY A 8 -24.19 5.67 2.65
C GLY A 8 -22.70 5.81 3.03
N VAL A 9 -22.40 6.54 4.10
CA VAL A 9 -21.02 6.72 4.58
C VAL A 9 -20.43 5.40 5.06
N LEU A 10 -21.17 4.61 5.85
CA LEU A 10 -20.72 3.31 6.33
C LEU A 10 -20.48 2.32 5.17
N LEU A 11 -21.38 2.31 4.19
CA LEU A 11 -21.22 1.46 3.01
C LEU A 11 -20.01 1.87 2.17
N GLY A 12 -19.84 3.17 1.92
CA GLY A 12 -18.69 3.71 1.19
C GLY A 12 -17.37 3.41 1.90
N LEU A 13 -17.32 3.58 3.23
CA LEU A 13 -16.17 3.24 4.05
C LEU A 13 -15.85 1.75 3.94
N PHE A 14 -16.86 0.88 4.07
CA PHE A 14 -16.67 -0.57 3.97
C PHE A 14 -16.13 -0.99 2.61
N LEU A 15 -16.69 -0.47 1.51
CA LEU A 15 -16.20 -0.74 0.16
C LEU A 15 -14.78 -0.21 -0.05
N GLY A 16 -14.47 0.98 0.45
CA GLY A 16 -13.13 1.55 0.40
C GLY A 16 -12.09 0.67 1.12
N LEU A 17 -12.44 0.16 2.30
CA LEU A 17 -11.58 -0.75 3.06
C LEU A 17 -11.39 -2.10 2.35
N LEU A 18 -12.42 -2.64 1.70
CA LEU A 18 -12.32 -3.86 0.91
C LEU A 18 -11.38 -3.69 -0.29
N ILE A 19 -11.54 -2.60 -1.04
CA ILE A 19 -10.69 -2.27 -2.19
C ILE A 19 -9.24 -2.06 -1.72
N GLY A 20 -9.04 -1.29 -0.64
CA GLY A 20 -7.70 -1.06 -0.08
C GLY A 20 -7.02 -2.35 0.40
N SER A 21 -7.78 -3.26 1.04
CA SER A 21 -7.27 -4.59 1.42
C SER A 21 -6.86 -5.42 0.20
N ALA A 22 -7.67 -5.40 -0.87
CA ALA A 22 -7.34 -6.10 -2.12
C ALA A 22 -6.06 -5.55 -2.77
N ILE A 23 -5.89 -4.23 -2.82
CA ILE A 23 -4.68 -3.58 -3.34
C ILE A 23 -3.45 -3.96 -2.50
N LEU A 24 -3.58 -3.94 -1.17
CA LEU A 24 -2.48 -4.30 -0.28
C LEU A 24 -2.06 -5.77 -0.45
N ARG A 25 -3.03 -6.67 -0.64
CA ARG A 25 -2.77 -8.09 -0.98
C ARG A 25 -2.09 -8.23 -2.34
N ALA A 26 -2.52 -7.47 -3.34
CA ALA A 26 -1.84 -7.46 -4.64
C ALA A 26 -0.39 -6.96 -4.53
N ALA A 27 -0.14 -5.91 -3.72
CA ALA A 27 1.18 -5.37 -3.47
C ALA A 27 2.11 -6.37 -2.76
N THR A 28 1.61 -7.07 -1.73
CA THR A 28 2.37 -8.13 -1.03
C THR A 28 2.67 -9.32 -1.93
N ALA A 29 1.70 -9.77 -2.73
CA ALA A 29 1.90 -10.83 -3.72
C ALA A 29 2.96 -10.45 -4.78
N LEU A 30 2.94 -9.19 -5.25
CA LEU A 30 3.91 -8.68 -6.19
C LEU A 30 5.31 -8.55 -5.57
N ALA A 31 5.41 -8.05 -4.33
CA ALA A 31 6.68 -8.02 -3.59
C ALA A 31 7.27 -9.42 -3.42
N ASN A 32 6.44 -10.41 -3.05
CA ASN A 32 6.86 -11.80 -2.94
C ASN A 32 7.34 -12.37 -4.28
N ARG A 33 6.76 -11.95 -5.42
CA ARG A 33 7.26 -12.33 -6.76
C ARG A 33 8.63 -11.72 -7.07
N ILE A 34 8.87 -10.48 -6.66
CA ILE A 34 10.19 -9.82 -6.82
C ILE A 34 11.25 -10.52 -5.96
N PHE A 35 10.89 -10.99 -4.76
CA PHE A 35 11.81 -11.65 -3.84
C PHE A 35 12.01 -13.14 -4.06
N LYS A 36 11.19 -13.82 -4.88
CA LYS A 36 11.42 -15.23 -5.19
C LYS A 36 12.83 -15.33 -5.76
N PRO A 37 13.79 -15.98 -5.06
CA PRO A 37 15.09 -16.22 -5.65
C PRO A 37 14.79 -16.94 -6.95
N THR A 38 15.26 -16.38 -8.07
CA THR A 38 15.33 -17.09 -9.35
C THR A 38 15.77 -18.48 -8.98
N LYS A 39 14.91 -19.50 -9.21
CA LYS A 39 15.25 -20.89 -8.89
C LYS A 39 16.70 -21.02 -9.27
N ARG A 40 17.59 -21.19 -8.29
CA ARG A 40 19.00 -21.41 -8.56
C ARG A 40 18.91 -22.61 -9.47
N THR A 41 19.16 -22.39 -10.76
CA THR A 41 18.92 -23.39 -11.78
C THR A 41 19.56 -24.64 -11.24
N ASP A 42 18.83 -25.75 -11.29
CA ASP A 42 19.31 -27.07 -10.90
C ASP A 42 20.46 -27.49 -11.86
N GLU A 43 21.46 -26.65 -12.09
CA GLU A 43 22.74 -27.00 -12.71
C GLU A 43 23.54 -27.93 -11.79
N ASP A 44 23.10 -28.13 -10.54
CA ASP A 44 23.44 -29.30 -9.72
C ASP A 44 22.42 -30.46 -9.91
N THR A 45 21.86 -30.67 -11.11
CA THR A 45 21.18 -31.93 -11.47
C THR A 45 22.11 -33.13 -11.24
N PHE A 46 23.43 -32.90 -11.22
CA PHE A 46 24.45 -33.90 -10.90
C PHE A 46 24.87 -33.94 -9.42
N GLY A 47 24.45 -32.99 -8.57
CA GLY A 47 24.79 -32.95 -7.14
C GLY A 47 23.77 -33.63 -6.21
N GLN A 48 22.56 -33.93 -6.70
CA GLN A 48 21.49 -34.57 -5.90
C GLN A 48 21.59 -36.10 -5.78
N TRP A 49 22.55 -36.75 -6.45
CA TRP A 49 22.69 -38.21 -6.41
C TRP A 49 23.34 -38.72 -5.12
N ASP A 50 24.01 -37.87 -4.34
CA ASP A 50 24.63 -38.24 -3.05
C ASP A 50 23.63 -38.25 -1.87
N ASP A 51 22.42 -37.72 -2.05
CA ASP A 51 21.44 -37.55 -0.95
C ASP A 51 20.49 -38.75 -0.79
N TRP A 52 20.57 -39.76 -1.67
CA TRP A 52 19.63 -40.90 -1.70
C TRP A 52 19.74 -41.85 -0.49
N ASP A 53 20.84 -41.78 0.27
CA ASP A 53 21.09 -42.65 1.43
C ASP A 53 20.84 -41.97 2.80
N SER A 54 20.46 -40.69 2.81
CA SER A 54 20.17 -39.98 4.06
C SER A 54 18.65 -39.89 4.29
N GLY A 55 18.11 -40.84 5.05
CA GLY A 55 16.70 -40.86 5.48
C GLY A 55 16.28 -39.70 6.40
N GLU A 56 17.11 -38.66 6.54
CA GLU A 56 16.84 -37.49 7.36
C GLU A 56 16.66 -36.26 6.47
N PRO A 57 15.57 -35.48 6.64
CA PRO A 57 15.41 -34.23 5.91
C PRO A 57 16.58 -33.29 6.26
N GLY A 58 17.50 -33.10 5.32
CA GLY A 58 18.71 -32.32 5.53
C GLY A 58 18.41 -30.90 6.06
N PRO A 59 19.29 -30.32 6.89
CA PRO A 59 19.07 -29.04 7.58
C PRO A 59 18.91 -27.80 6.67
N GLY A 60 19.03 -27.95 5.34
CA GLY A 60 19.03 -26.85 4.37
C GLY A 60 17.65 -26.30 3.97
N ALA A 61 16.57 -27.09 4.09
CA ALA A 61 15.26 -26.71 3.54
C ALA A 61 14.52 -25.59 4.31
N ARG A 62 14.91 -25.31 5.57
CA ARG A 62 14.20 -24.34 6.43
C ARG A 62 14.55 -22.86 6.18
N LYS A 63 15.67 -22.57 5.50
CA LYS A 63 16.17 -21.18 5.40
C LYS A 63 15.44 -20.31 4.37
N ASN A 64 14.74 -20.93 3.41
CA ASN A 64 14.03 -20.21 2.33
C ASN A 64 12.57 -19.90 2.66
N ALA A 65 11.92 -20.67 3.56
CA ALA A 65 10.57 -20.35 4.04
C ALA A 65 10.54 -19.00 4.79
N ASP A 66 11.66 -18.60 5.39
CA ASP A 66 11.82 -17.40 6.21
C ASP A 66 11.86 -16.06 5.44
N ARG A 67 11.83 -16.11 4.10
CA ARG A 67 11.94 -14.90 3.26
C ARG A 67 10.63 -14.36 2.71
N THR A 68 9.53 -15.12 2.83
CA THR A 68 8.24 -14.71 2.27
C THR A 68 7.54 -13.75 3.21
N ILE A 69 7.05 -12.63 2.70
CA ILE A 69 6.20 -11.71 3.48
C ILE A 69 4.84 -12.38 3.64
N PRO A 70 4.33 -12.59 4.87
CA PRO A 70 3.02 -13.21 5.06
C PRO A 70 1.94 -12.32 4.43
N GLU A 71 1.09 -12.92 3.60
CA GLU A 71 -0.03 -12.20 2.98
C GLU A 71 -1.06 -11.87 4.06
N PRO A 72 -1.50 -10.60 4.20
CA PRO A 72 -2.53 -10.25 5.16
C PRO A 72 -3.85 -10.92 4.76
N GLY A 73 -4.54 -11.51 5.73
CA GLY A 73 -5.94 -11.90 5.57
C GLY A 73 -6.81 -10.66 5.27
N ILE A 74 -8.01 -10.85 4.71
CA ILE A 74 -8.89 -9.74 4.30
C ILE A 74 -9.14 -8.77 5.48
N ALA A 75 -9.51 -9.31 6.64
CA ALA A 75 -9.77 -8.52 7.85
C ALA A 75 -8.53 -7.74 8.32
N THR A 76 -7.36 -8.39 8.36
CA THR A 76 -6.09 -7.73 8.70
C THR A 76 -5.74 -6.64 7.69
N GLY A 77 -5.93 -6.89 6.40
CA GLY A 77 -5.72 -5.89 5.35
C GLY A 77 -6.65 -4.69 5.49
N MET A 78 -7.94 -4.92 5.79
CA MET A 78 -8.90 -3.85 6.07
C MET A 78 -8.48 -3.02 7.29
N LEU A 79 -8.02 -3.67 8.36
CA LEU A 79 -7.51 -2.97 9.55
C LEU A 79 -6.28 -2.12 9.23
N ILE A 80 -5.33 -2.65 8.45
CA ILE A 80 -4.15 -1.90 8.00
C ILE A 80 -4.57 -0.69 7.16
N THR A 81 -5.47 -0.87 6.20
CA THR A 81 -6.00 0.23 5.38
C THR A 81 -6.72 1.28 6.24
N PHE A 82 -7.50 0.85 7.23
CA PHE A 82 -8.18 1.74 8.15
C PHE A 82 -7.20 2.57 8.99
N LEU A 83 -6.24 1.92 9.65
CA LEU A 83 -5.21 2.59 10.46
C LEU A 83 -4.37 3.54 9.61
N TRP A 84 -4.01 3.13 8.40
CA TRP A 84 -3.34 4.01 7.45
C TRP A 84 -4.20 5.23 7.08
N GLY A 85 -5.50 5.04 6.83
CA GLY A 85 -6.43 6.13 6.58
C GLY A 85 -6.55 7.12 7.75
N VAL A 86 -6.54 6.63 8.99
CA VAL A 86 -6.52 7.46 10.20
C VAL A 86 -5.22 8.28 10.27
N VAL A 87 -4.05 7.64 10.06
CA VAL A 87 -2.76 8.35 10.05
C VAL A 87 -2.74 9.42 8.96
N HIS A 88 -3.25 9.09 7.77
CA HIS A 88 -3.34 10.03 6.65
C HIS A 88 -4.24 11.22 7.00
N ALA A 89 -5.42 10.97 7.56
CA ALA A 89 -6.34 12.03 8.00
C ALA A 89 -5.69 12.94 9.06
N CYS A 90 -4.96 12.39 10.03
CA CYS A 90 -4.22 13.15 11.02
C CYS A 90 -3.10 14.00 10.37
N CYS A 91 -2.31 13.42 9.46
CA CYS A 91 -1.26 14.14 8.74
C CYS A 91 -1.83 15.29 7.92
N TYR A 92 -2.93 15.07 7.20
CA TYR A 92 -3.61 16.10 6.42
C TYR A 92 -4.20 17.20 7.32
N GLY A 93 -4.78 16.83 8.46
CA GLY A 93 -5.30 17.80 9.42
C GLY A 93 -4.21 18.69 10.01
N ILE A 94 -3.08 18.10 10.44
CA ILE A 94 -1.95 18.84 11.01
C ILE A 94 -1.30 19.73 9.94
N LEU A 95 -0.95 19.16 8.78
CA LEU A 95 -0.33 19.93 7.70
C LEU A 95 -1.27 21.01 7.18
N GLY A 96 -2.55 20.69 6.98
CA GLY A 96 -3.57 21.66 6.55
C GLY A 96 -3.74 22.80 7.55
N GLY A 97 -3.77 22.50 8.84
CA GLY A 97 -3.81 23.53 9.89
C GLY A 97 -2.56 24.39 9.93
N LEU A 98 -1.37 23.80 9.84
CA LEU A 98 -0.11 24.55 9.78
C LEU A 98 -0.02 25.42 8.52
N MET A 99 -0.48 24.92 7.38
CA MET A 99 -0.54 25.69 6.14
C MET A 99 -1.54 26.84 6.26
N ALA A 100 -2.71 26.61 6.85
CA ALA A 100 -3.68 27.68 7.09
C ALA A 100 -3.09 28.81 7.94
N LEU A 101 -2.31 28.47 8.97
CA LEU A 101 -1.63 29.47 9.82
C LEU A 101 -0.45 30.14 9.12
N ALA A 102 0.30 29.42 8.27
CA ALA A 102 1.51 29.93 7.63
C ALA A 102 1.24 30.74 6.35
N PHE A 103 0.12 30.47 5.67
CA PHE A 103 -0.21 31.06 4.37
C PHE A 103 -1.38 32.03 4.42
N ASP A 104 -1.77 32.53 5.60
CA ASP A 104 -2.87 33.49 5.75
C ASP A 104 -2.69 34.73 4.82
N ASP A 105 -1.43 35.18 4.63
CA ASP A 105 -1.09 36.30 3.73
C ASP A 105 -0.65 35.88 2.31
N MET A 106 -0.16 34.65 2.13
CA MET A 106 0.39 34.17 0.85
C MET A 106 -0.64 33.40 -0.01
N GLY A 107 -1.71 32.89 0.61
CA GLY A 107 -2.68 31.97 0.00
C GLY A 107 -3.59 32.59 -1.06
N ALA A 108 -3.82 33.91 -1.03
CA ALA A 108 -4.73 34.58 -1.95
C ALA A 108 -4.20 34.65 -3.40
N ARG A 109 -2.90 34.45 -3.64
CA ARG A 109 -2.32 34.60 -4.99
C ARG A 109 -2.15 33.30 -5.77
N ASN A 110 -2.14 32.13 -5.12
CA ASN A 110 -1.92 30.85 -5.79
C ASN A 110 -2.71 29.72 -5.13
N GLU A 111 -4.00 29.61 -5.45
CA GLU A 111 -4.92 28.60 -4.92
C GLU A 111 -4.44 27.14 -5.16
N TRP A 112 -3.60 26.91 -6.17
CA TRP A 112 -3.06 25.60 -6.53
C TRP A 112 -1.78 25.23 -5.77
N LEU A 113 -1.05 26.20 -5.20
CA LEU A 113 0.23 25.94 -4.53
C LEU A 113 0.03 25.23 -3.19
N ALA A 114 -0.96 25.65 -2.40
CA ALA A 114 -1.28 25.04 -1.11
C ALA A 114 -1.59 23.52 -1.21
N PRO A 115 -2.49 23.03 -2.09
CA PRO A 115 -2.74 21.61 -2.22
C PRO A 115 -1.53 20.84 -2.76
N LEU A 116 -0.72 21.45 -3.63
CA LEU A 116 0.48 20.83 -4.17
C LEU A 116 1.55 20.63 -3.08
N VAL A 117 1.81 21.65 -2.26
CA VAL A 117 2.73 21.57 -1.12
C VAL A 117 2.26 20.48 -0.15
N LEU A 118 0.97 20.49 0.19
CA LEU A 118 0.38 19.49 1.09
C LEU A 118 0.53 18.07 0.52
N PHE A 119 0.33 17.89 -0.78
CA PHE A 119 0.54 16.61 -1.47
C PHE A 119 2.02 16.16 -1.43
N CYS A 120 2.95 17.07 -1.76
CA CYS A 120 4.38 16.78 -1.77
C CYS A 120 4.93 16.36 -0.40
N PHE A 121 4.45 16.97 0.69
CA PHE A 121 4.87 16.60 2.05
C PHE A 121 4.12 15.39 2.61
N SER A 122 2.85 15.22 2.27
CA SER A 122 2.06 14.11 2.80
C SER A 122 2.44 12.76 2.19
N LEU A 123 2.88 12.71 0.92
CA LEU A 123 3.30 11.47 0.27
C LEU A 123 4.44 10.72 1.01
N PRO A 124 5.62 11.34 1.27
CA PRO A 124 6.71 10.64 1.96
C PRO A 124 6.33 10.26 3.40
N ALA A 125 5.59 11.12 4.11
CA ALA A 125 5.12 10.84 5.46
C ALA A 125 4.17 9.62 5.49
N SER A 126 3.19 9.61 4.60
CA SER A 126 2.21 8.51 4.48
C SER A 126 2.83 7.22 3.98
N TYR A 127 3.88 7.29 3.13
CA TYR A 127 4.69 6.15 2.73
C TYR A 127 5.42 5.51 3.91
N LEU A 128 6.14 6.32 4.69
CA LEU A 128 6.85 5.83 5.88
C LEU A 128 5.88 5.28 6.93
N ALA A 129 4.73 5.93 7.13
CA ALA A 129 3.70 5.46 8.04
C ALA A 129 3.17 4.07 7.63
N LEU A 130 2.87 3.86 6.34
CA LEU A 130 2.42 2.56 5.84
C LEU A 130 3.51 1.49 6.00
N ALA A 131 4.77 1.82 5.70
CA ALA A 131 5.88 0.90 5.88
C ALA A 131 6.05 0.48 7.35
N LEU A 132 6.01 1.43 8.29
CA LEU A 132 6.08 1.14 9.72
C LEU A 132 4.88 0.32 10.21
N LEU A 133 3.67 0.66 9.75
CA LEU A 133 2.46 -0.08 10.07
C LEU A 133 2.56 -1.54 9.60
N LEU A 134 3.11 -1.77 8.41
CA LEU A 134 3.35 -3.12 7.89
C LEU A 134 4.39 -3.89 8.70
N VAL A 135 5.45 -3.25 9.22
CA VAL A 135 6.42 -3.90 10.11
C VAL A 135 5.80 -4.30 11.44
N VAL A 136 4.88 -3.49 11.97
CA VAL A 136 4.21 -3.77 13.25
C VAL A 136 3.15 -4.85 13.09
N THR A 137 2.42 -4.86 11.98
CA THR A 137 1.28 -5.77 11.75
C THR A 137 1.66 -7.08 11.09
N LEU A 138 2.74 -7.10 10.32
CA LEU A 138 3.27 -8.30 9.67
C LEU A 138 4.69 -8.54 10.19
N PRO A 139 5.07 -9.79 10.54
CA PRO A 139 6.43 -10.13 10.96
C PRO A 139 7.40 -10.06 9.76
N THR A 140 7.72 -8.84 9.32
CA THR A 140 8.57 -8.54 8.16
C THR A 140 9.63 -7.50 8.50
N THR A 141 10.67 -7.40 7.67
CA THR A 141 11.69 -6.37 7.82
C THR A 141 11.25 -5.05 7.20
N PHE A 142 11.82 -3.94 7.68
CA PHE A 142 11.49 -2.60 7.17
C PHE A 142 11.70 -2.46 5.66
N GLY A 143 12.81 -2.96 5.11
CA GLY A 143 13.07 -2.88 3.67
C GLY A 143 12.02 -3.62 2.82
N ARG A 144 11.52 -4.75 3.31
CA ARG A 144 10.44 -5.52 2.65
C ARG A 144 9.10 -4.79 2.77
N ALA A 145 8.77 -4.26 3.94
CA ALA A 145 7.57 -3.46 4.15
C ALA A 145 7.57 -2.18 3.30
N ALA A 146 8.72 -1.51 3.18
CA ALA A 146 8.93 -0.35 2.34
C ALA A 146 8.67 -0.66 0.86
N LEU A 147 9.16 -1.80 0.35
CA LEU A 147 8.84 -2.24 -1.01
C LEU A 147 7.34 -2.49 -1.21
N VAL A 148 6.67 -3.16 -0.26
CA VAL A 148 5.22 -3.38 -0.32
C VAL A 148 4.47 -2.06 -0.32
N ALA A 149 4.85 -1.11 0.56
CA ALA A 149 4.27 0.22 0.59
C ALA A 149 4.45 0.93 -0.76
N PHE A 150 5.66 0.88 -1.33
CA PHE A 150 5.94 1.48 -2.64
C PHE A 150 5.05 0.90 -3.74
N LEU A 151 4.93 -0.44 -3.81
CA LEU A 151 4.06 -1.11 -4.77
C LEU A 151 2.58 -0.77 -4.54
N ASN A 152 2.15 -0.64 -3.29
CA ASN A 152 0.79 -0.20 -2.96
C ASN A 152 0.50 1.22 -3.50
N TYR A 153 1.43 2.17 -3.32
CA TYR A 153 1.31 3.50 -3.92
C TYR A 153 1.35 3.47 -5.44
N ALA A 154 2.22 2.65 -6.05
CA ALA A 154 2.31 2.53 -7.51
C ALA A 154 1.02 1.97 -8.13
N ILE A 155 0.44 0.92 -7.53
CA ILE A 155 -0.84 0.36 -7.95
C ILE A 155 -1.96 1.39 -7.76
N GLY A 156 -2.02 2.03 -6.58
CA GLY A 156 -3.00 3.07 -6.28
C GLY A 156 -2.94 4.24 -7.26
N LEU A 157 -1.73 4.71 -7.59
CA LEU A 157 -1.51 5.78 -8.58
C LEU A 157 -1.98 5.34 -9.97
N GLY A 158 -1.68 4.12 -10.39
CA GLY A 158 -2.17 3.57 -11.66
C GLY A 158 -3.70 3.56 -11.73
N ILE A 159 -4.36 3.08 -10.68
CA ILE A 159 -5.83 3.08 -10.58
C ILE A 159 -6.38 4.51 -10.62
N ALA A 160 -5.79 5.43 -9.85
CA ALA A 160 -6.22 6.82 -9.80
C ALA A 160 -6.10 7.53 -11.15
N LEU A 161 -5.02 7.29 -11.90
CA LEU A 161 -4.83 7.82 -13.25
C LEU A 161 -5.89 7.27 -14.22
N VAL A 162 -6.17 5.97 -14.19
CA VAL A 162 -7.19 5.34 -15.04
C VAL A 162 -8.58 5.88 -14.74
N ILE A 163 -8.97 5.97 -13.46
CA ILE A 163 -10.27 6.50 -13.06
C ILE A 163 -10.36 8.00 -13.39
N GLY A 164 -9.33 8.78 -13.06
CA GLY A 164 -9.31 10.22 -13.31
C GLY A 164 -9.42 10.57 -14.79
N THR A 165 -8.70 9.85 -15.65
CA THR A 165 -8.79 10.01 -17.11
C THR A 165 -10.18 9.61 -17.63
N ALA A 166 -10.72 8.48 -17.20
CA ALA A 166 -12.07 8.05 -17.60
C ALA A 166 -13.15 9.07 -17.22
N VAL A 167 -13.11 9.59 -15.99
CA VAL A 167 -14.04 10.62 -15.50
C VAL A 167 -13.89 11.91 -16.29
N SER A 168 -12.65 12.35 -16.56
CA SER A 168 -12.39 13.57 -17.34
C SER A 168 -12.93 13.47 -18.77
N LEU A 169 -12.75 12.30 -19.42
CA LEU A 169 -13.29 12.04 -20.75
C LEU A 169 -14.83 12.01 -20.74
N ALA A 170 -15.43 11.34 -19.76
CA ALA A 170 -16.88 11.28 -19.63
C ALA A 170 -17.50 12.67 -19.41
N TRP A 171 -16.88 13.49 -18.55
CA TRP A 171 -17.32 14.87 -18.31
C TRP A 171 -17.27 15.72 -19.59
N SER A 172 -16.18 15.59 -20.34
CA SER A 172 -16.00 16.32 -21.61
C SER A 172 -17.02 15.91 -22.68
N ALA A 173 -17.54 14.67 -22.61
CA ALA A 173 -18.55 14.16 -23.54
C ALA A 173 -19.98 14.60 -23.20
N VAL A 174 -20.28 14.87 -21.93
CA VAL A 174 -21.61 15.31 -21.49
C VAL A 174 -21.84 16.79 -21.81
N GLY A 175 -20.79 17.62 -21.80
CA GLY A 175 -20.89 19.07 -22.00
C GLY A 175 -21.64 19.78 -20.86
N PRO A 176 -21.46 21.10 -20.71
CA PRO A 176 -22.37 21.91 -19.88
C PRO A 176 -23.78 22.00 -20.49
#